data_AF-A0A524KQF4-F1
#
_entry.id   AF-A0A524KQF4-F1
#
_cell.length_a   1.000
_cell.length_b   1.000
_cell.length_c   1.000
_cell.angle_alpha   90.00
_cell.angle_beta   90.00
_cell.angle_gamma   90.00
#
_symmetry.space_group_name_H-M   'P 1'
#
loop_
_entity.id
_entity.type
_entity.pdbx_description
1 polymer ?
#
loop_
_entity_poly.entity_id
_entity_poly.type
_entity_poly.pdbx_seq_one_letter_code
_entity_poly.pdbx_strand_id
1 'polypeptide(L)' 'MSVFYQKFDRHSHGEGLKGQSTHYCAGCGHGLVHKYLADAIEELGIQDSTVLVSPVGCS' A
#
# COMPACT_ATOMS: atom_id res chain seq x y z
N MET A 1 -10.25 -6.22 -12.51
CA MET A 1 -9.68 -4.86 -12.38
C MET A 1 -8.67 -4.95 -11.25
N SER A 2 -7.42 -4.53 -11.45
CA SER A 2 -6.41 -4.75 -10.40
C SER A 2 -6.52 -3.71 -9.29
N VAL A 3 -6.34 -4.14 -8.05
CA VAL A 3 -6.34 -3.25 -6.88
C VAL A 3 -5.02 -2.47 -6.75
N PHE A 4 -3.98 -2.88 -7.48
CA PHE A 4 -2.67 -2.26 -7.44
C PHE A 4 -2.52 -1.13 -8.44
N TYR A 5 -1.95 -0.03 -7.96
CA TYR A 5 -1.41 1.01 -8.82
C TYR A 5 -0.15 0.50 -9.51
N GLN A 6 -0.09 0.59 -10.83
CA GLN A 6 1.14 0.29 -11.60
C GLN A 6 2.29 1.23 -11.22
N LYS A 7 1.96 2.47 -10.88
CA LYS A 7 2.87 3.47 -10.34
C LYS A 7 2.13 4.25 -9.26
N PHE A 8 2.72 4.36 -8.06
CA PHE A 8 2.16 5.13 -6.97
C PHE A 8 2.99 6.40 -6.77
N ASP A 9 2.56 7.50 -7.39
CA ASP A 9 3.24 8.79 -7.28
C ASP A 9 2.94 9.44 -5.94
N ARG A 10 3.97 9.53 -5.10
CA ARG A 10 3.87 10.05 -3.74
C ARG A 10 5.00 11.02 -3.42
N HIS A 11 4.67 12.19 -2.85
CA HIS A 11 5.63 13.27 -2.58
C HIS A 11 6.41 13.70 -3.83
N SER A 12 6.96 14.92 -3.83
CA SER A 12 7.80 15.43 -4.94
C SER A 12 7.27 15.12 -6.35
N HIS A 13 5.94 15.06 -6.51
CA HIS A 13 5.26 14.68 -7.77
C HIS A 13 5.78 13.38 -8.42
N GLY A 14 6.18 12.39 -7.61
CA GLY A 14 6.70 11.12 -8.13
C GLY A 14 8.16 11.17 -8.59
N GLU A 15 8.86 12.29 -8.39
CA GLU A 15 10.25 12.46 -8.80
C GLU A 15 11.25 12.06 -7.71
N GLY A 16 12.36 11.46 -8.13
CA GLY A 16 13.46 11.07 -7.26
C GLY A 16 13.11 9.98 -6.24
N LEU A 17 14.03 9.72 -5.31
CA LEU A 17 13.89 8.63 -4.33
C LEU A 17 12.66 8.81 -3.42
N LYS A 18 12.35 10.05 -3.04
CA LYS A 18 11.18 10.35 -2.18
C LYS A 18 9.86 10.12 -2.92
N GLY A 19 9.85 10.36 -4.24
CA GLY A 19 8.71 10.23 -5.15
C GLY A 19 8.07 8.85 -5.19
N GLN A 20 8.87 7.82 -4.88
CA GLN A 20 8.49 6.40 -5.00
C GLN A 20 8.66 5.64 -3.67
N SER A 21 8.94 6.35 -2.58
CA SER A 21 9.21 5.74 -1.27
C SER A 21 7.95 5.45 -0.47
N THR A 22 7.93 4.34 0.27
CA THR A 22 6.84 4.00 1.20
C THR A 22 6.99 4.71 2.56
N HIS A 23 5.98 4.69 3.44
CA HIS A 23 6.06 5.32 4.78
C HIS A 23 6.80 4.39 5.76
N TYR A 24 7.03 3.15 5.34
CA TYR A 24 7.64 2.10 6.13
C TYR A 24 9.14 2.04 5.93
N CYS A 25 9.85 1.91 7.04
CA CYS A 25 11.27 1.63 7.06
C CYS A 25 11.57 0.30 6.36
N ALA A 26 12.70 0.24 5.65
CA ALA A 26 13.20 -1.01 5.09
C ALA A 26 13.37 -2.05 6.20
N GLY A 27 12.80 -3.25 6.00
CA GLY A 27 12.89 -4.37 6.95
C GLY A 27 11.83 -4.42 8.06
N CYS A 28 10.96 -3.41 8.22
CA CYS A 28 9.96 -3.43 9.30
C CYS A 28 8.71 -4.30 9.02
N GLY A 29 8.58 -4.86 7.83
CA GLY A 29 7.49 -5.78 7.46
C GLY A 29 6.13 -5.14 7.17
N HIS A 30 5.79 -3.98 7.73
CA HIS A 30 4.47 -3.34 7.54
C HIS A 30 4.08 -3.14 6.07
N GLY A 31 5.02 -2.69 5.23
CA GLY A 31 4.77 -2.55 3.79
C GLY A 31 4.48 -3.89 3.09
N LEU A 32 5.08 -4.99 3.56
CA LEU A 32 4.79 -6.33 3.06
C LEU A 32 3.39 -6.78 3.51
N VAL A 33 3.01 -6.52 4.76
CA VAL A 33 1.67 -6.84 5.28
C VAL A 33 0.58 -6.16 4.45
N HIS A 34 0.72 -4.86 4.16
CA HIS A 34 -0.25 -4.17 3.30
C HIS A 34 -0.25 -4.70 1.86
N LYS A 35 0.91 -5.06 1.31
CA LYS A 35 0.96 -5.69 -0.01
C LYS A 35 0.19 -7.01 -0.04
N TYR A 36 0.47 -7.91 0.91
CA TYR A 36 -0.21 -9.21 0.95
C TYR A 36 -1.70 -9.10 1.27
N LEU A 37 -2.09 -8.11 2.09
CA LEU A 37 -3.49 -7.82 2.34
C LEU A 37 -4.21 -7.35 1.06
N ALA A 38 -3.56 -6.49 0.27
CA ALA A 38 -4.09 -6.06 -1.02
C ALA A 38 -4.16 -7.22 -2.03
N ASP A 39 -3.12 -8.08 -2.09
CA ASP A 39 -3.13 -9.30 -2.92
C ASP A 39 -4.35 -10.18 -2.56
N ALA A 40 -4.60 -10.42 -1.27
CA ALA A 40 -5.75 -11.20 -0.81
C ALA A 40 -7.10 -10.54 -1.16
N ILE A 41 -7.23 -9.22 -1.04
CA ILE A 41 -8.44 -8.48 -1.43
C ILE A 41 -8.72 -8.63 -2.93
N GLU A 42 -7.67 -8.57 -3.76
CA GLU A 42 -7.78 -8.78 -5.21
C GLU A 42 -8.22 -10.20 -5.54
N GLU A 43 -7.56 -11.21 -4.96
CA GLU A 43 -7.88 -12.63 -5.17
C GLU A 43 -9.32 -12.96 -4.77
N LEU A 44 -9.80 -12.37 -3.69
CA LEU A 44 -11.17 -12.58 -3.20
C LEU A 44 -12.21 -11.72 -3.93
N GLY A 45 -11.79 -10.69 -4.68
CA GLY A 45 -12.68 -9.79 -5.40
C GLY A 45 -13.59 -8.94 -4.49
N ILE A 46 -13.11 -8.59 -3.28
CA ILE A 46 -13.92 -7.94 -2.23
C ILE A 46 -13.60 -6.45 -2.03
N GLN A 47 -12.94 -5.80 -3.00
CA GLN A 47 -12.51 -4.40 -2.87
C GLN A 47 -13.68 -3.46 -2.53
N ASP A 48 -14.81 -3.59 -3.23
CA ASP A 48 -15.97 -2.71 -3.07
C ASP A 48 -16.79 -2.99 -1.79
N SER A 49 -16.47 -4.07 -1.07
CA SER A 49 -17.11 -4.49 0.18
C SER A 49 -16.16 -4.49 1.38
N THR A 50 -14.97 -3.91 1.25
CA THR A 50 -13.94 -3.88 2.28
C THR A 50 -13.73 -2.46 2.82
N VAL A 51 -13.69 -2.33 4.15
CA VAL A 51 -13.27 -1.09 4.84
C VAL A 51 -12.00 -1.38 5.64
N LEU A 52 -10.91 -0.66 5.34
CA LEU A 52 -9.67 -0.70 6.10
C LEU A 52 -9.73 0.28 7.27
N VAL A 53 -9.39 -0.19 8.46
CA VAL A 53 -9.29 0.63 9.68
C VAL A 53 -7.88 0.49 10.23
N SER A 54 -7.16 1.60 10.38
CA SER A 54 -5.81 1.64 10.94
C SER A 54 -5.80 2.48 12.24
N PRO A 55 -5.05 2.06 13.27
CA PRO A 55 -4.90 2.83 14.50
C PRO A 55 -3.93 4.02 14.32
N VAL A 56 -3.68 4.76 15.40
CA VAL A 56 -2.64 5.79 15.41
C VAL A 56 -1.27 5.12 15.60
N GLY A 57 -0.41 5.21 14.59
CA GLY A 57 0.93 4.66 14.65
C GLY A 57 1.49 4.31 13.27
N CYS A 58 2.54 3.49 13.26
CA CYS A 58 3.09 2.95 12.02
C CYS A 58 2.13 1.91 11.41
N SER A 59 1.55 1.02 12.23
CA SER A 59 0.53 0.06 11.80
C SER A 59 -0.87 0.66 11.90
#